data_AF-A0A924C7S4-F1
#
_entry.id   AF-A0A924C7S4-F1
#
_cell.length_a   1.000
_cell.length_b   1.000
_cell.length_c   1.000
_cell.angle_alpha   90.00
_cell.angle_beta   90.00
_cell.angle_gamma   90.00
#
_symmetry.space_group_name_H-M   'P 1'
#
loop_
_entity.id
_entity.type
_entity.pdbx_description
1 polymer ?
#
loop_
_entity_poly.entity_id
_entity_poly.type
_entity_poly.pdbx_seq_one_letter_code
_entity_poly.pdbx_strand_id
1 'polypeptide(L)'
;MRKPAVLLAAVVIATSANARTITVKPGADAQDRLQTALIDAKPGDRVQLAAGRYGLADGLSLDVAGVTVAGAGPTKTILDFTSQKGEGEGLLITASNVLLRDFAVENAKGNGIKSKGSDGISFVNLRVEWTGGP
;
A
#
# COMPACT_ATOMS: atom_id res chain seq x y z
N MET A 1 -38.94 -46.97 -16.87
CA MET A 1 -39.24 -45.64 -16.28
C MET A 1 -37.94 -44.84 -16.23
N ARG A 2 -37.81 -43.79 -17.05
CA ARG A 2 -36.62 -42.90 -17.06
C ARG A 2 -36.98 -41.64 -16.28
N LYS A 3 -36.27 -41.34 -15.18
CA LYS A 3 -36.46 -40.09 -14.41
C LYS A 3 -35.73 -38.95 -15.13
N PRO A 4 -36.34 -37.77 -15.32
CA PRO A 4 -35.64 -36.64 -15.90
C PRO A 4 -34.71 -36.04 -14.84
N ALA A 5 -33.42 -35.90 -15.16
CA ALA A 5 -32.47 -35.16 -14.34
C ALA A 5 -32.61 -33.67 -14.68
N VAL A 6 -33.05 -32.87 -13.71
CA VAL A 6 -33.09 -31.42 -13.82
C VAL A 6 -31.70 -30.89 -13.43
N LEU A 7 -30.96 -30.35 -14.39
CA LEU A 7 -29.73 -29.60 -14.12
C LEU A 7 -30.10 -28.20 -13.60
N LEU A 8 -29.77 -27.92 -12.34
CA LEU A 8 -29.84 -26.57 -11.78
C LEU A 8 -28.59 -25.81 -12.24
N ALA A 9 -28.75 -24.84 -13.14
CA ALA A 9 -27.67 -23.92 -13.50
C ALA A 9 -27.52 -22.87 -12.39
N ALA A 10 -26.42 -22.92 -11.65
CA ALA A 10 -26.06 -21.90 -10.68
C ALA A 10 -25.55 -20.66 -11.43
N VAL A 11 -26.35 -19.59 -11.45
CA VAL A 11 -25.92 -18.28 -11.96
C VAL A 11 -25.05 -17.63 -10.89
N VAL A 12 -23.73 -17.58 -11.13
CA VAL A 12 -22.81 -16.79 -10.31
C VAL A 12 -22.98 -15.32 -10.72
N ILE A 13 -23.72 -14.55 -9.92
CA ILE A 13 -23.77 -13.10 -10.09
C ILE A 13 -22.47 -12.55 -9.51
N ALA A 14 -21.49 -12.30 -10.37
CA ALA A 14 -20.26 -11.61 -9.98
C ALA A 14 -20.62 -10.15 -9.67
N THR A 15 -20.68 -9.79 -8.39
CA THR A 15 -20.77 -8.40 -7.97
C THR A 15 -19.47 -7.71 -8.38
N SER A 16 -19.57 -6.67 -9.19
CA SER A 16 -18.42 -5.85 -9.57
C SER A 16 -17.89 -5.18 -8.30
N ALA A 17 -16.77 -5.69 -7.77
CA ALA A 17 -16.05 -5.00 -6.71
C ALA A 17 -15.50 -3.69 -7.31
N ASN A 18 -16.18 -2.57 -7.00
CA ASN A 18 -15.71 -1.25 -7.41
C ASN A 18 -14.44 -0.95 -6.61
N ALA A 19 -13.28 -1.07 -7.24
CA ALA A 19 -12.00 -0.65 -6.68
C ALA A 19 -12.07 0.83 -6.28
N ARG A 20 -11.97 1.11 -4.98
CA ARG A 20 -12.01 2.47 -4.45
C ARG A 20 -10.63 3.11 -4.56
N THR A 21 -10.61 4.42 -4.82
CA THR A 21 -9.40 5.23 -4.59
C THR A 21 -9.54 6.00 -3.27
N ILE A 22 -8.62 5.77 -2.34
CA ILE A 22 -8.48 6.50 -1.07
C ILE A 22 -7.33 7.50 -1.25
N THR A 23 -7.65 8.79 -1.35
CA THR A 23 -6.64 9.83 -1.55
C THR A 23 -6.10 10.32 -0.22
N VAL A 24 -4.78 10.32 -0.06
CA VAL A 24 -4.10 10.81 1.14
C VAL A 24 -3.23 12.01 0.76
N LYS A 25 -3.47 13.17 1.37
CA LYS A 25 -2.66 14.38 1.18
C LYS A 25 -1.51 14.46 2.21
N PRO A 26 -0.39 15.15 1.94
CA PRO A 26 0.57 15.50 2.98
C PRO A 26 -0.06 16.44 4.04
N GLY A 27 0.62 16.68 5.16
CA GLY A 27 0.15 17.58 6.23
C GLY A 27 0.53 17.09 7.64
N ALA A 28 0.13 17.86 8.65
CA ALA A 28 0.46 17.58 10.07
C ALA A 28 -0.07 16.24 10.59
N ASP A 29 -1.14 15.72 9.98
CA ASP A 29 -1.83 14.47 10.30
C ASP A 29 -1.61 13.39 9.22
N ALA A 30 -0.58 13.56 8.39
CA ALA A 30 -0.34 12.68 7.25
C ALA A 30 -0.06 11.22 7.66
N GLN A 31 0.60 11.00 8.80
CA GLN A 31 0.85 9.67 9.30
C GLN A 31 -0.45 8.92 9.62
N ASP A 32 -1.31 9.51 10.44
CA ASP A 32 -2.57 8.90 10.85
C ASP A 32 -3.45 8.64 9.63
N ARG A 33 -3.59 9.63 8.73
CA ARG A 33 -4.40 9.46 7.51
C ARG A 33 -3.85 8.38 6.57
N LEU A 34 -2.52 8.27 6.45
CA LEU A 34 -1.93 7.25 5.59
C LEU A 34 -2.10 5.85 6.21
N GLN A 35 -1.80 5.68 7.50
CA GLN A 35 -1.97 4.40 8.17
C GLN A 35 -3.44 3.96 8.17
N THR A 36 -4.38 4.87 8.45
CA THR A 36 -5.81 4.58 8.35
C THR A 36 -6.20 4.18 6.92
N ALA A 37 -5.70 4.88 5.89
CA ALA A 37 -5.99 4.51 4.51
C ALA A 37 -5.47 3.12 4.13
N LEU A 38 -4.32 2.70 4.67
CA LEU A 38 -3.77 1.36 4.46
C LEU A 38 -4.57 0.27 5.20
N ILE A 39 -5.09 0.57 6.40
CA ILE A 39 -5.95 -0.32 7.19
C ILE A 39 -7.35 -0.47 6.54
N ASP A 40 -7.93 0.64 6.08
CA ASP A 40 -9.29 0.68 5.54
C ASP A 40 -9.39 0.17 4.09
N ALA A 41 -8.25 0.04 3.41
CA ALA A 41 -8.19 -0.46 2.04
C ALA A 41 -8.72 -1.89 1.96
N LYS A 42 -9.39 -2.20 0.84
CA LYS A 42 -9.85 -3.55 0.51
C LYS A 42 -9.09 -4.10 -0.69
N PRO A 43 -9.13 -5.43 -0.92
CA PRO A 43 -8.52 -5.99 -2.12
C PRO A 43 -9.01 -5.31 -3.40
N GLY A 44 -8.06 -4.88 -4.24
CA GLY A 44 -8.31 -4.11 -5.46
C GLY A 44 -8.29 -2.58 -5.27
N ASP A 45 -8.34 -2.07 -4.04
CA ASP A 45 -8.31 -0.63 -3.79
C ASP A 45 -6.96 0.01 -4.09
N ARG A 46 -7.02 1.32 -4.30
CA ARG A 46 -5.86 2.18 -4.51
C ARG A 46 -5.74 3.21 -3.39
N VAL A 47 -4.63 3.19 -2.66
CA VAL A 47 -4.20 4.28 -1.79
C VAL A 47 -3.38 5.26 -2.62
N GLN A 48 -3.99 6.39 -3.00
CA GLN A 48 -3.36 7.42 -3.82
C GLN A 48 -2.76 8.51 -2.94
N LEU A 49 -1.45 8.56 -2.86
CA LEU A 49 -0.68 9.64 -2.26
C LEU A 49 -0.69 10.83 -3.22
N ALA A 50 -1.07 12.00 -2.74
CA ALA A 50 -0.88 13.25 -3.47
C ALA A 50 0.62 13.59 -3.58
N ALA A 51 0.95 14.55 -4.45
CA ALA A 51 2.29 15.13 -4.45
C ALA A 51 2.54 15.86 -3.11
N GLY A 52 3.76 15.72 -2.60
CA GLY A 52 4.23 16.35 -1.38
C GLY A 52 5.16 15.44 -0.57
N ARG A 53 5.61 15.99 0.56
CA ARG A 53 6.47 15.30 1.53
C ARG A 53 5.67 14.97 2.78
N TYR A 54 5.75 13.72 3.22
CA TYR A 54 5.01 13.15 4.34
C TYR A 54 6.02 12.91 5.46
N GLY A 55 6.01 13.74 6.49
CA GLY A 55 6.84 13.51 7.68
C GLY A 55 6.20 12.40 8.53
N LEU A 56 6.93 11.31 8.73
CA LEU A 56 6.45 10.12 9.42
C LEU A 56 7.37 9.83 10.62
N ALA A 57 6.76 9.71 11.80
CA ALA A 57 7.45 9.45 13.06
C ALA A 57 7.42 7.95 13.44
N ASP A 58 6.54 7.17 12.83
CA ASP A 58 6.39 5.74 13.06
C ASP A 58 6.37 4.98 11.72
N GLY A 59 6.69 3.69 11.76
CA GLY A 59 6.60 2.83 10.58
C GLY A 59 5.15 2.62 10.12
N LEU A 60 4.96 2.40 8.82
CA LEU A 60 3.68 2.05 8.22
C LEU A 60 3.52 0.54 8.08
N SER A 61 2.29 0.04 8.12
CA SER A 61 1.97 -1.36 7.83
C SER A 61 0.83 -1.51 6.82
N LEU A 62 0.95 -2.53 5.98
CA LEU A 62 -0.09 -2.99 5.05
C LEU A 62 -0.20 -4.52 5.10
N ASP A 63 -1.36 -5.01 5.52
CA ASP A 63 -1.69 -6.44 5.64
C ASP A 63 -2.85 -6.87 4.72
N VAL A 64 -3.34 -5.97 3.87
CA VAL A 64 -4.42 -6.24 2.91
C VAL A 64 -3.86 -6.62 1.53
N ALA A 65 -4.24 -7.79 1.04
CA ALA A 65 -3.81 -8.29 -0.26
C ALA A 65 -4.45 -7.52 -1.42
N GLY A 66 -3.74 -7.41 -2.56
CA GLY A 66 -4.31 -6.81 -3.78
C GLY A 66 -4.39 -5.28 -3.78
N VAL A 67 -3.79 -4.60 -2.80
CA VAL A 67 -3.82 -3.13 -2.71
C VAL A 67 -2.73 -2.51 -3.60
N THR A 68 -3.07 -1.40 -4.26
CA THR A 68 -2.09 -0.54 -4.91
C THR A 68 -1.84 0.71 -4.07
N VAL A 69 -0.58 0.97 -3.68
CA VAL A 69 -0.17 2.25 -3.10
C VAL A 69 0.61 3.02 -4.15
N ALA A 70 0.18 4.25 -4.44
CA ALA A 70 0.73 5.01 -5.53
C ALA A 70 0.92 6.49 -5.23
N GLY A 71 2.03 7.08 -5.68
CA GLY A 71 2.27 8.52 -5.63
C GLY A 71 2.16 9.22 -6.98
N ALA A 72 2.70 10.44 -7.04
CA ALA A 72 2.75 11.28 -8.24
C ALA A 72 4.11 11.21 -8.99
N GLY A 73 5.01 10.34 -8.54
CA GLY A 73 6.38 10.16 -9.02
C GLY A 73 7.39 10.26 -7.87
N PRO A 74 8.56 9.59 -7.96
CA PRO A 74 9.54 9.54 -6.87
C PRO A 74 10.15 10.91 -6.52
N THR A 75 10.12 11.90 -7.42
CA THR A 75 10.54 13.27 -7.11
C THR A 75 9.41 14.16 -6.59
N LYS A 76 8.17 13.68 -6.61
CA LYS A 76 6.97 14.46 -6.31
C LYS A 76 6.24 13.98 -5.06
N THR A 77 6.32 12.70 -4.72
CA THR A 77 5.74 12.11 -3.50
C THR A 77 6.85 11.45 -2.70
N ILE A 78 7.09 11.90 -1.47
CA ILE A 78 8.16 11.42 -0.60
C ILE A 78 7.60 11.06 0.78
N LEU A 79 7.80 9.82 1.20
CA LEU A 79 7.59 9.36 2.57
C LEU A 79 8.91 9.54 3.34
N ASP A 80 8.94 10.50 4.25
CA ASP A 80 10.13 10.93 4.97
C ASP A 80 10.10 10.46 6.42
N PHE A 81 10.97 9.52 6.75
CA PHE A 81 11.12 8.93 8.07
C PHE A 81 12.26 9.52 8.89
N THR A 82 12.78 10.70 8.52
CA THR A 82 13.90 11.36 9.22
C THR A 82 13.65 11.53 10.73
N SER A 83 12.38 11.70 11.14
CA SER A 83 11.97 11.84 12.54
C SER A 83 11.45 10.54 13.16
N GLN A 84 11.71 9.38 12.56
CA GLN A 84 11.21 8.09 13.03
C GLN A 84 11.73 7.80 14.45
N LYS A 85 10.83 7.49 15.37
CA LYS A 85 11.14 7.28 16.79
C LYS A 85 11.62 5.86 17.06
N GLY A 86 10.86 4.87 16.58
CA GLY A 86 11.19 3.44 16.76
C GLY A 86 12.27 2.94 15.81
N GLU A 87 12.95 1.87 16.19
CA GLU A 87 13.81 1.09 15.29
C GLU A 87 12.91 0.19 14.44
N GLY A 88 13.03 0.22 13.11
CA GLY A 88 12.15 -0.60 12.27
C GLY A 88 12.04 -0.15 10.83
N GLU A 89 11.14 -0.81 10.12
CA GLU A 89 10.90 -0.55 8.71
C GLU A 89 10.11 0.74 8.47
N GLY A 90 10.37 1.42 7.35
CA GLY A 90 9.54 2.54 6.91
C GLY A 90 8.14 2.06 6.51
N LEU A 91 8.08 1.04 5.65
CA LEU A 91 6.84 0.37 5.27
C LEU A 91 7.00 -1.16 5.35
N LEU A 92 6.23 -1.79 6.24
CA LEU A 92 6.12 -3.24 6.37
C LEU A 92 4.88 -3.76 5.63
N ILE A 93 5.09 -4.74 4.76
CA ILE A 93 4.03 -5.40 3.99
C ILE A 93 3.98 -6.87 4.41
N THR A 94 2.82 -7.32 4.86
CA THR A 94 2.54 -8.73 5.21
C THR A 94 1.36 -9.27 4.42
N ALA A 95 1.28 -8.89 3.15
CA ALA A 95 0.21 -9.26 2.23
C ALA A 95 0.74 -9.61 0.84
N SER A 96 -0.06 -10.32 0.05
CA SER A 96 0.27 -10.72 -1.32
C SER A 96 -0.38 -9.81 -2.37
N ASN A 97 0.12 -9.84 -3.61
CA ASN A 97 -0.43 -9.10 -4.75
C ASN A 97 -0.46 -7.57 -4.55
N VAL A 98 0.53 -7.01 -3.84
CA VAL A 98 0.62 -5.56 -3.58
C VAL A 98 1.47 -4.88 -4.66
N LEU A 99 0.99 -3.73 -5.12
CA LEU A 99 1.73 -2.85 -6.03
C LEU A 99 2.10 -1.55 -5.31
N LEU A 100 3.39 -1.30 -5.13
CA LEU A 100 3.91 -0.01 -4.71
C LEU A 100 4.49 0.73 -5.92
N ARG A 101 4.04 1.97 -6.17
CA ARG A 101 4.51 2.71 -7.35
C ARG A 101 4.58 4.22 -7.23
N ASP A 102 5.51 4.82 -7.95
CA ASP A 102 5.56 6.27 -8.19
C ASP A 102 5.73 7.13 -6.92
N PHE A 103 6.54 6.72 -5.96
CA PHE A 103 6.90 7.53 -4.78
C PHE A 103 8.31 7.21 -4.26
N ALA A 104 8.82 8.05 -3.37
CA ALA A 104 10.08 7.82 -2.67
C ALA A 104 9.87 7.48 -1.20
N VAL A 105 10.80 6.70 -0.63
CA VAL A 105 10.96 6.48 0.81
C VAL A 105 12.34 6.96 1.20
N GLU A 106 12.41 7.81 2.21
CA GLU A 106 13.65 8.39 2.70
C GLU A 106 13.83 8.14 4.20
N ASN A 107 15.06 7.81 4.59
CA ASN A 107 15.55 7.89 5.97
C ASN A 107 14.78 7.05 7.00
N ALA A 108 14.26 5.89 6.59
CA ALA A 108 13.80 4.91 7.59
C ALA A 108 14.99 4.46 8.44
N LYS A 109 14.80 4.29 9.76
CA LYS A 109 15.88 3.83 10.66
C LYS A 109 16.37 2.43 10.32
N GLY A 110 15.46 1.53 9.91
CA GLY A 110 15.75 0.19 9.41
C GLY A 110 15.52 0.09 7.91
N ASN A 111 14.93 -1.01 7.45
CA ASN A 111 14.63 -1.20 6.01
C ASN A 111 13.63 -0.13 5.52
N GLY A 112 13.91 0.55 4.40
CA GLY A 112 12.96 1.50 3.81
C GLY A 112 11.60 0.87 3.52
N ILE A 113 11.61 -0.28 2.84
CA ILE A 113 10.41 -1.09 2.59
C ILE A 113 10.76 -2.56 2.77
N LYS A 114 9.88 -3.32 3.43
CA LYS A 114 10.04 -4.76 3.63
C LYS A 114 8.75 -5.50 3.39
N SER A 115 8.83 -6.58 2.63
CA SER A 115 7.78 -7.58 2.56
C SER A 115 8.14 -8.82 3.37
N LYS A 116 7.19 -9.40 4.09
CA LYS A 116 7.39 -10.63 4.87
C LYS A 116 6.18 -11.55 4.73
N GLY A 117 6.43 -12.78 4.30
CA GLY A 117 5.35 -13.76 4.08
C GLY A 117 4.43 -13.39 2.91
N SER A 118 4.96 -12.65 1.94
CA SER A 118 4.22 -12.13 0.80
C SER A 118 4.57 -12.86 -0.49
N ASP A 119 3.59 -12.99 -1.38
CA ASP A 119 3.77 -13.44 -2.77
C ASP A 119 3.24 -12.38 -3.75
N GLY A 120 3.84 -12.24 -4.92
CA GLY A 120 3.36 -11.31 -5.95
C GLY A 120 3.45 -9.81 -5.58
N ILE A 121 4.57 -9.36 -4.99
CA ILE A 121 4.80 -7.92 -4.75
C ILE A 121 5.53 -7.28 -5.91
N SER A 122 5.09 -6.08 -6.30
CA SER A 122 5.72 -5.26 -7.34
C SER A 122 6.12 -3.90 -6.79
N PHE A 123 7.39 -3.53 -7.00
CA PHE A 123 7.93 -2.19 -6.71
C PHE A 123 8.26 -1.52 -8.05
N VAL A 124 7.52 -0.46 -8.41
CA VAL A 124 7.61 0.14 -9.75
C VAL A 124 7.88 1.64 -9.64
N ASN A 125 8.97 2.12 -10.25
CA ASN A 125 9.33 3.55 -10.24
C ASN A 125 9.40 4.13 -8.81
N LEU A 126 10.04 3.40 -7.90
CA LEU A 126 10.32 3.84 -6.54
C LEU A 126 11.74 4.36 -6.40
N ARG A 127 11.95 5.31 -5.49
CA ARG A 127 13.28 5.66 -4.94
C ARG A 127 13.28 5.29 -3.46
N VAL A 128 14.31 4.58 -3.01
CA VAL A 128 14.53 4.31 -1.57
C VAL A 128 15.93 4.76 -1.22
N GLU A 129 16.07 5.63 -0.24
CA GLU A 129 17.32 6.35 0.00
C GLU A 129 17.55 6.66 1.49
N TRP A 130 18.81 6.56 1.92
CA TRP A 130 19.28 7.09 3.20
C TRP A 130 20.17 8.29 2.88
N THR A 131 19.59 9.49 2.99
CA THR A 131 20.24 10.72 2.51
C THR A 131 21.45 11.12 3.36
N GLY A 132 21.61 10.51 4.54
CA GLY A 132 22.79 10.66 5.42
C GLY A 132 23.93 9.67 5.16
N GLY A 133 23.76 8.71 4.25
CA GLY A 133 24.69 7.58 4.08
C GLY A 133 24.34 6.36 4.95
N PRO A 134 24.98 5.20 4.70
CA PRO A 134 24.83 3.98 5.48
C PRO A 134 25.51 4.05 6.85
#